data_AF-A0A6N2Y0Y8-F1
#
_entry.id   AF-A0A6N2Y0Y8-F1
#
_cell.length_a   1.000
_cell.length_b   1.000
_cell.length_c   1.000
_cell.angle_alpha   90.00
_cell.angle_beta   90.00
_cell.angle_gamma   90.00
#
_symmetry.space_group_name_H-M   'P 1'
#
loop_
_entity.id
_entity.type
_entity.pdbx_description
1 polymer ?
#
loop_
_entity_poly.entity_id
_entity_poly.type
_entity_poly.pdbx_seq_one_letter_code
_entity_poly.pdbx_strand_id
1 'polypeptide(L)' 'MKAYQIVHDMPGRMRICYGKYTFSKTAAIGLSYELERWKMVNKVEANDITGSILFIYL' A
#
# COMPACT_ATOMS: atom_id res chain seq x y z
N MET A 1 18.53 5.21 -0.16
CA MET A 1 17.46 4.21 -0.38
C MET A 1 16.46 4.32 0.75
N LYS A 2 15.17 4.58 0.50
CA LYS A 2 14.16 4.37 1.54
C LYS A 2 13.98 2.86 1.69
N ALA A 3 14.34 2.32 2.84
CA ALA A 3 14.08 0.92 3.15
C ALA A 3 12.56 0.73 3.30
N TYR A 4 12.02 -0.31 2.68
CA TYR A 4 10.65 -0.74 2.89
C TYR A 4 10.65 -2.16 3.41
N GLN A 5 9.62 -2.52 4.15
CA GLN A 5 9.38 -3.88 4.61
C GLN A 5 8.12 -4.43 3.93
N ILE A 6 8.18 -5.66 3.44
CA ILE A 6 7.00 -6.40 2.97
C ILE A 6 6.54 -7.31 4.10
N VAL A 7 5.24 -7.27 4.40
CA VAL A 7 4.60 -8.09 5.42
C VAL A 7 3.45 -8.85 4.78
N HIS A 8 3.41 -10.16 5.02
CA HIS A 8 2.28 -11.03 4.70
C HIS A 8 1.62 -11.42 6.03
N ASP A 9 0.60 -10.68 6.44
CA ASP A 9 -0.09 -10.89 7.71
C ASP A 9 -1.17 -11.99 7.61
N MET A 10 -1.80 -12.12 6.44
CA MET A 10 -2.84 -13.11 6.16
C MET A 10 -2.82 -13.54 4.68
N PRO A 11 -3.33 -14.74 4.33
CA PRO A 11 -3.51 -15.13 2.93
C PRO A 11 -4.29 -14.09 2.13
N GLY A 12 -3.84 -13.82 0.90
CA GLY A 12 -4.46 -12.82 0.03
C GLY A 12 -4.18 -11.38 0.37
N ARG A 13 -3.36 -11.10 1.39
CA ARG A 13 -2.98 -9.76 1.82
C ARG A 13 -1.47 -9.58 1.82
N MET A 14 -1.02 -8.43 1.32
CA MET A 14 0.38 -8.01 1.40
C MET A 14 0.41 -6.54 1.76
N ARG A 15 1.23 -6.19 2.75
CA ARG A 15 1.48 -4.80 3.14
C ARG A 15 2.92 -4.42 2.84
N ILE A 16 3.11 -3.29 2.17
CA ILE A 16 4.40 -2.64 2.04
C ILE A 16 4.46 -1.49 3.04
N CYS A 17 5.41 -1.54 3.97
CA CYS A 17 5.63 -0.55 5.01
C CYS A 17 6.85 0.30 4.67
N TYR A 18 6.66 1.59 4.38
CA TYR A 18 7.73 2.54 4.10
C TYR A 18 8.10 3.42 5.31
N GLY A 19 7.25 3.42 6.35
CA GLY A 19 7.43 4.24 7.54
C GLY A 19 6.64 5.55 7.50
N LYS A 20 6.30 6.07 8.69
CA LYS A 20 5.36 7.18 8.90
C LYS A 20 5.66 8.38 8.02
N TYR A 21 4.62 8.99 7.46
CA TYR A 21 4.68 10.21 6.66
C TYR A 21 5.60 10.12 5.42
N THR A 22 5.83 8.92 4.89
CA THR A 22 6.65 8.72 3.68
C THR A 22 6.06 9.41 2.45
N PHE A 23 4.74 9.47 2.36
CA PHE A 23 3.98 10.09 1.28
C PHE A 23 2.86 10.94 1.87
N SER A 24 2.46 11.99 1.14
CA SER A 24 1.36 12.86 1.54
C SER A 24 0.01 12.18 1.37
N LYS A 25 -1.04 12.72 2.00
CA LYS A 25 -2.42 12.27 1.79
C LYS A 25 -2.83 12.24 0.31
N THR A 26 -2.47 13.27 -0.45
CA THR A 26 -2.77 13.34 -1.90
C THR A 26 -2.03 12.24 -2.67
N ALA A 27 -0.76 11.99 -2.32
CA ALA A 27 0.00 10.91 -2.93
C ALA A 27 -0.57 9.52 -2.56
N ALA A 28 -1.05 9.32 -1.32
CA ALA A 28 -1.71 8.08 -0.90
C ALA A 28 -2.97 7.80 -1.73
N ILE A 29 -3.79 8.83 -1.98
CA ILE A 29 -4.99 8.73 -2.82
C ILE A 29 -4.60 8.35 -4.25
N GLY A 30 -3.63 9.05 -4.84
CA GLY A 30 -3.15 8.76 -6.19
C GLY A 30 -2.55 7.34 -6.32
N LEU A 31 -1.76 6.92 -5.33
CA LEU A 31 -1.21 5.56 -5.27
C LEU A 31 -2.32 4.51 -5.21
N SER A 32 -3.33 4.69 -4.36
CA SER A 32 -4.45 3.74 -4.27
C SER A 32 -5.18 3.64 -5.61
N TYR A 33 -5.50 4.78 -6.23
CA TYR A 33 -6.18 4.83 -7.53
C TYR A 33 -5.41 4.11 -8.65
N GLU A 34 -4.10 4.35 -8.78
CA GLU A 34 -3.30 3.72 -9.83
C GLU A 34 -3.07 2.23 -9.59
N LEU A 35 -2.80 1.85 -8.34
CA LEU A 35 -2.50 0.46 -7.98
C LEU A 35 -3.73 -0.44 -7.99
N GLU A 36 -4.92 0.08 -7.69
CA GLU A 36 -6.18 -0.68 -7.73
C GLU A 36 -6.59 -1.08 -9.16
N ARG A 37 -6.03 -0.43 -10.19
CA ARG A 37 -6.28 -0.78 -11.61
C ARG A 37 -5.44 -1.96 -12.09
N TRP A 38 -4.52 -2.46 -11.27
CA TRP A 38 -3.71 -3.61 -11.59
C TRP A 38 -4.58 -4.87 -11.57
N LYS A 39 -4.65 -5.61 -12.69
CA LYS A 39 -5.48 -6.83 -12.88
C LYS A 39 -5.38 -7.91 -11.78
N MET A 40 -4.29 -7.97 -11.02
CA MET A 40 -4.03 -8.95 -9.98
C MET A 40 -4.52 -8.48 -8.61
N VAL A 41 -4.93 -7.22 -8.50
CA VAL A 41 -5.32 -6.56 -7.26
C VAL A 41 -6.83 -6.45 -7.22
N ASN A 42 -7.43 -6.92 -6.14
CA ASN A 42 -8.85 -6.71 -5.87
C ASN A 42 -9.08 -5.35 -5.19
N LYS A 43 -8.23 -4.98 -4.23
CA LYS A 43 -8.32 -3.71 -3.51
C LYS A 43 -6.97 -3.20 -3.04
N VAL A 44 -6.81 -1.88 -2.98
CA VAL A 44 -5.64 -1.20 -2.38
C VAL A 44 -6.06 -0.18 -1.34
N GLU A 45 -5.33 -0.11 -0.24
CA GLU A 45 -5.43 0.95 0.76
C GLU A 45 -4.04 1.52 1.05
N ALA A 46 -3.79 2.78 0.67
CA ALA A 46 -2.60 3.51 1.09
C ALA A 46 -2.91 4.42 2.28
N ASN A 47 -2.07 4.36 3.32
CA ASN A 47 -2.20 5.15 4.53
C ASN A 47 -0.99 6.07 4.68
N ASP A 48 -1.23 7.39 4.62
CA ASP A 48 -0.21 8.44 4.70
C ASP A 48 0.38 8.60 6.10
N ILE A 49 -0.42 8.34 7.15
CA ILE A 49 0.01 8.45 8.54
C ILE A 49 1.03 7.34 8.88
N THR A 50 0.73 6.09 8.55
CA THR A 50 1.62 4.95 8.81
C THR A 50 2.67 4.78 7.72
N GLY A 51 2.44 5.36 6.53
CA GLY A 51 3.26 5.18 5.33
C GLY A 51 3.25 3.74 4.84
N SER A 52 2.08 3.10 4.87
CA SER A 52 1.92 1.72 4.40
C SER A 52 0.92 1.62 3.27
N ILE A 53 1.15 0.67 2.36
CA ILE A 53 0.21 0.29 1.29
C ILE A 53 -0.21 -1.15 1.55
N LEU A 54 -1.50 -1.39 1.73
CA LEU A 54 -2.11 -2.71 1.84
C LEU A 54 -2.71 -3.08 0.48
N PHE A 55 -2.31 -4.23 -0.04
CA PHE A 55 -2.91 -4.87 -1.19
C PHE A 55 -3.74 -6.08 -0.74
N ILE A 56 -4.86 -6.27 -1.43
CA ILE A 56 -5.75 -7.42 -1.27
C ILE A 56 -5.93 -8.04 -2.66
N TYR A 57 -5.65 -9.34 -2.78
CA TYR A 57 -5.63 -10.06 -4.06
C TYR A 57 -6.59 -11.26 -4.10
N LEU A 58 -7.40 -11.47 -3.05
CA LEU A 58 -8.50 -12.44 -2.99
C LEU A 58 -9.82 -11.79 -3.37
#